data_AF-A0A6I9PNS0-F1
#
_entry.id   AF-A0A6I9PNS0-F1
#
_cell.length_a   1.000
_cell.length_b   1.000
_cell.length_c   1.000
_cell.angle_alpha   90.00
_cell.angle_beta   90.00
_cell.angle_gamma   90.00
#
_symmetry.space_group_name_H-M   'P 1'
#
loop_
_entity.id
_entity.type
_entity.pdbx_description
1 polymer ?
#
loop_
_entity_poly.entity_id
_entity_poly.type
_entity_poly.pdbx_seq_one_letter_code
_entity_poly.pdbx_strand_id
1 'polypeptide(L)'
;MPYFLLTQAVRMGNLAKFNQVLEEFGEKFQTDGTYTLIIRLRHNVIKTGVRMISLSYSRISLADIAQKLQLDSPEDAEFIVAKVTGEETLNLLSLRGP
;
A
#
# COMPACT_ATOMS: atom_id res chain seq x y z
N MET A 1 20.26 -7.61 6.88
CA MET A 1 19.83 -6.46 7.72
C MET A 1 18.31 -6.36 7.69
N PRO A 2 17.60 -6.78 8.74
CA PRO A 2 16.12 -6.86 8.76
C PRO A 2 15.43 -5.50 8.52
N TYR A 3 16.01 -4.42 9.06
CA TYR A 3 15.54 -3.05 8.82
C TYR A 3 15.67 -2.59 7.36
N PHE A 4 16.66 -3.10 6.62
CA PHE A 4 16.84 -2.76 5.21
C PHE A 4 15.78 -3.44 4.32
N LEU A 5 15.49 -4.71 4.58
CA LEU A 5 14.43 -5.44 3.86
C LEU A 5 13.05 -4.82 4.13
N LEU A 6 12.81 -4.41 5.38
CA LEU A 6 11.59 -3.72 5.76
C LEU A 6 11.43 -2.40 5.00
N THR A 7 12.46 -1.53 5.02
CA THR A 7 12.42 -0.24 4.32
C THR A 7 12.34 -0.38 2.80
N GLN A 8 12.96 -1.42 2.23
CA GLN A 8 12.83 -1.75 0.81
C GLN A 8 11.37 -2.13 0.47
N ALA A 9 10.72 -2.98 1.28
CA ALA A 9 9.34 -3.37 1.07
C ALA A 9 8.37 -2.18 1.16
N VAL A 10 8.59 -1.28 2.13
CA VAL A 10 7.83 -0.03 2.28
C VAL A 10 7.99 0.86 1.04
N ARG A 11 9.23 1.06 0.57
CA ARG A 11 9.52 1.91 -0.60
C ARG A 11 8.95 1.34 -1.90
N MET A 12 8.93 0.02 -2.05
CA MET A 12 8.33 -0.65 -3.21
C MET A 12 6.80 -0.76 -3.11
N GLY A 13 6.19 -0.44 -1.97
CA GLY A 13 4.74 -0.60 -1.77
C GLY A 13 4.28 -2.07 -1.77
N ASN A 14 5.18 -3.02 -1.48
CA ASN A 14 4.89 -4.45 -1.58
C ASN A 14 4.50 -5.03 -0.20
N LEU A 15 3.20 -5.23 0.01
CA LEU A 15 2.64 -5.80 1.24
C LEU A 15 3.04 -7.24 1.50
N ALA A 16 3.14 -8.07 0.46
CA ALA A 16 3.52 -9.48 0.61
C ALA A 16 4.94 -9.61 1.16
N LYS A 17 5.90 -8.86 0.60
CA LYS A 17 7.27 -8.79 1.14
C LYS A 17 7.32 -8.20 2.53
N PHE A 18 6.49 -7.19 2.81
CA PHE A 18 6.41 -6.58 4.13
C PHE A 18 5.95 -7.61 5.19
N ASN A 19 4.89 -8.38 4.91
CA ASN A 19 4.42 -9.44 5.80
C ASN A 19 5.47 -10.53 6.02
N GLN A 20 6.14 -11.01 4.97
CA GLN A 20 7.21 -12.00 5.10
C GLN A 20 8.32 -11.55 6.06
N VAL A 21 8.79 -10.30 5.91
CA VAL A 21 9.83 -9.75 6.80
C VAL A 21 9.32 -9.59 8.23
N LEU A 22 8.03 -9.30 8.40
CA LEU A 22 7.40 -9.13 9.71
C LEU A 22 7.20 -10.47 10.42
N GLU A 23 6.88 -11.54 9.68
CA GLU A 23 6.83 -12.91 10.19
C GLU A 23 8.23 -13.44 10.54
N GLU A 24 9.23 -13.18 9.67
CA GLU A 24 10.59 -13.69 9.86
C GLU A 24 11.37 -12.97 10.98
N PHE A 25 11.15 -11.67 11.17
CA PHE A 25 11.88 -10.85 12.14
C PHE A 25 11.00 -10.24 13.25
N GLY A 26 9.75 -10.69 13.36
CA GLY A 26 8.75 -10.14 14.28
C GLY A 26 9.17 -10.14 15.74
N GLU A 27 9.79 -11.22 16.22
CA GLU A 27 10.31 -11.29 17.60
C GLU A 27 11.39 -10.24 17.86
N LYS A 28 12.32 -10.05 16.93
CA LYS A 28 13.40 -9.05 17.04
C LYS A 28 12.84 -7.64 17.16
N PHE A 29 11.83 -7.32 16.35
CA PHE A 29 11.15 -6.03 16.37
C PHE A 29 10.32 -5.79 17.63
N GLN A 30 9.79 -6.85 18.23
CA GLN A 30 9.11 -6.79 19.52
C GLN A 30 10.09 -6.54 20.66
N THR A 31 11.24 -7.22 20.67
CA THR A 31 12.31 -6.99 21.66
C THR A 31 12.86 -5.57 21.61
N ASP A 32 13.02 -5.01 20.40
CA ASP A 32 13.49 -3.63 20.21
C ASP A 32 12.41 -2.56 20.49
N GLY A 33 11.18 -2.94 20.82
CA GLY A 33 10.06 -2.01 21.06
C GLY A 33 9.62 -1.21 19.83
N THR A 34 10.15 -1.53 18.64
CA THR A 34 9.83 -0.85 17.37
C THR A 34 8.61 -1.44 16.67
N TYR A 35 8.07 -2.55 17.18
CA TYR A 35 6.91 -3.25 16.64
C TYR A 35 5.70 -2.35 16.36
N THR A 36 5.35 -1.45 17.28
CA THR A 36 4.21 -0.53 17.12
C THR A 36 4.41 0.44 15.95
N LEU A 37 5.64 0.90 15.72
CA LEU A 37 5.97 1.76 14.57
C LEU A 37 5.89 0.97 13.26
N ILE A 38 6.32 -0.29 13.29
CA ILE A 38 6.30 -1.20 12.13
C ILE A 38 4.87 -1.51 11.72
N ILE A 39 3.95 -1.79 12.64
CA ILE A 39 2.54 -2.01 12.28
C ILE A 39 1.95 -0.78 11.58
N ARG A 40 2.30 0.44 12.04
CA ARG A 40 1.87 1.68 11.37
C ARG A 40 2.46 1.82 9.98
N LEU A 41 3.68 1.32 9.73
CA LEU A 41 4.27 1.30 8.39
C LEU A 41 3.45 0.48 7.40
N ARG A 42 2.72 -0.56 7.83
CA ARG A 42 1.83 -1.35 6.95
C ARG A 42 0.85 -0.47 6.16
N HIS A 43 0.19 0.47 6.83
CA HIS A 43 -0.74 1.39 6.17
C HIS A 43 0.00 2.43 5.29
N ASN A 44 1.25 2.75 5.61
CA ASN A 44 2.09 3.59 4.76
C ASN A 44 2.58 2.85 3.50
N VAL A 45 2.81 1.53 3.57
CA VAL A 45 3.11 0.69 2.41
C VAL A 45 1.95 0.70 1.42
N ILE A 46 0.72 0.49 1.92
CA ILE A 46 -0.51 0.56 1.12
C ILE A 46 -0.60 1.90 0.40
N LYS A 47 -0.50 3.01 1.14
CA LYS A 47 -0.58 4.37 0.57
C LYS A 47 0.52 4.62 -0.46
N THR A 48 1.74 4.18 -0.19
CA THR A 48 2.89 4.35 -1.09
C THR A 48 2.71 3.51 -2.36
N GLY A 49 2.24 2.28 -2.24
CA GLY A 49 1.92 1.40 -3.37
C GLY A 49 0.84 2.00 -4.27
N VAL A 50 -0.27 2.46 -3.68
CA VAL A 50 -1.34 3.16 -4.40
C VAL A 50 -0.80 4.39 -5.13
N ARG A 51 -0.02 5.23 -4.45
CA ARG A 51 0.57 6.44 -5.03
C ARG A 51 1.54 6.12 -6.18
N MET A 52 2.36 5.09 -6.03
CA MET A 52 3.30 4.65 -7.06
C MET A 52 2.55 4.18 -8.31
N ILE A 53 1.47 3.41 -8.11
CA ILE A 53 0.61 2.91 -9.18
C ILE A 53 -0.13 4.06 -9.87
N SER A 54 -0.72 4.99 -9.11
CA SER A 54 -1.45 6.13 -9.67
C SER A 54 -0.55 7.12 -10.41
N LEU A 55 0.70 7.30 -9.96
CA LEU A 55 1.70 8.11 -10.67
C LEU A 55 2.20 7.44 -11.95
N SER A 56 2.34 6.10 -11.94
CA SER A 56 2.86 5.36 -13.09
C SER A 56 1.83 5.15 -14.20
N TYR A 57 0.54 5.08 -13.85
CA TYR A 57 -0.54 4.83 -14.80
C TYR A 57 -1.59 5.94 -14.72
N SER A 58 -1.57 6.86 -15.68
CA SER A 58 -2.61 7.89 -15.83
C SER A 58 -4.00 7.29 -16.15
N ARG A 59 -4.07 6.01 -16.52
CA ARG A 59 -5.29 5.23 -16.77
C ARG A 59 -5.12 3.83 -16.16
N ILE A 60 -5.40 3.68 -14.88
CA ILE A 60 -5.55 2.38 -14.25
C ILE A 60 -6.96 2.29 -13.65
N SER A 61 -7.62 1.15 -13.86
CA SER A 61 -8.95 0.89 -13.33
C SER A 61 -8.87 0.62 -11.83
N LEU A 62 -9.88 1.08 -11.08
CA LEU A 62 -9.99 0.80 -9.64
C LEU A 62 -9.95 -0.71 -9.33
N ALA A 63 -10.45 -1.54 -10.26
CA ALA A 63 -10.38 -3.00 -10.18
C ALA A 63 -8.94 -3.54 -10.17
N ASP A 64 -8.05 -3.01 -11.02
CA ASP A 64 -6.64 -3.43 -11.06
C ASP A 64 -5.90 -3.01 -9.80
N ILE A 65 -6.26 -1.85 -9.24
CA ILE A 65 -5.75 -1.36 -7.96
C ILE A 65 -6.19 -2.30 -6.83
N ALA A 66 -7.48 -2.62 -6.76
CA ALA A 66 -8.04 -3.53 -5.74
C ALA A 66 -7.37 -4.90 -5.79
N GLN A 67 -7.19 -5.48 -7.00
CA GLN A 67 -6.50 -6.76 -7.17
C GLN A 67 -5.02 -6.68 -6.77
N LYS A 68 -4.30 -5.61 -7.15
CA LYS A 68 -2.88 -5.45 -6.78
C LYS A 68 -2.66 -5.23 -5.28
N LEU A 69 -3.63 -4.62 -4.60
CA LEU A 69 -3.57 -4.37 -3.16
C LEU A 69 -4.18 -5.51 -2.34
N GLN A 70 -4.72 -6.55 -2.98
CA GLN A 70 -5.42 -7.65 -2.33
C GLN A 70 -6.54 -7.13 -1.40
N LEU A 71 -7.28 -6.12 -1.85
CA LEU A 71 -8.43 -5.60 -1.12
C LEU A 71 -9.65 -6.46 -1.46
N ASP A 72 -10.34 -6.92 -0.43
CA ASP A 72 -11.52 -7.79 -0.58
C ASP A 72 -12.72 -7.04 -1.19
N SER A 73 -12.78 -5.72 -1.05
CA SER A 73 -13.86 -4.89 -1.58
C SER A 73 -13.34 -3.76 -2.49
N PRO A 74 -13.96 -3.54 -3.67
CA PRO A 74 -13.62 -2.41 -4.54
C PRO A 74 -13.89 -1.04 -3.89
N GLU A 75 -14.83 -0.98 -2.95
CA GLU A 75 -15.17 0.23 -2.17
C GLU A 75 -14.00 0.67 -1.28
N ASP A 76 -13.31 -0.29 -0.65
CA ASP A 76 -12.11 -0.01 0.14
C ASP A 76 -10.97 0.50 -0.73
N ALA A 77 -10.83 -0.06 -1.94
CA ALA A 77 -9.84 0.42 -2.90
C ALA A 77 -10.13 1.87 -3.31
N GLU A 78 -11.38 2.20 -3.61
CA GLU A 78 -11.80 3.56 -3.95
C GLU A 78 -11.51 4.55 -2.80
N PHE A 79 -11.88 4.18 -1.56
CA PHE A 79 -11.64 5.02 -0.38
C PHE A 79 -10.15 5.28 -0.13
N ILE A 80 -9.32 4.24 -0.28
CA ILE A 80 -7.87 4.38 -0.11
C ILE A 80 -7.28 5.25 -1.23
N VAL A 81 -7.72 5.07 -2.48
CA VAL A 81 -7.24 5.87 -3.63
C VAL A 81 -7.63 7.34 -3.48
N ALA A 82 -8.88 7.63 -3.10
CA ALA A 82 -9.36 8.98 -2.81
C ALA A 82 -8.50 9.65 -1.74
N LYS A 83 -8.19 8.92 -0.67
CA LYS A 83 -7.39 9.43 0.45
C LYS A 83 -5.92 9.66 0.11
N VAL A 84 -5.39 8.98 -0.90
CA VAL A 84 -3.97 9.06 -1.30
C VAL A 84 -3.75 10.12 -2.39
N THR A 85 -4.65 10.18 -3.37
CA THR A 85 -4.48 11.01 -4.58
C THR A 85 -5.31 12.30 -4.51
N GLY A 86 -6.24 12.39 -3.56
CA GLY A 86 -7.22 13.47 -3.44
C GLY A 86 -8.45 13.19 -4.31
N GLU A 87 -9.65 13.43 -3.77
CA GLU A 87 -10.95 13.16 -4.42
C GLU A 87 -11.05 13.70 -5.86
N GLU A 88 -10.39 14.83 -6.14
CA GLU A 88 -10.42 15.50 -7.46
C GLU A 88 -9.86 14.61 -8.59
N THR A 89 -8.90 13.74 -8.30
CA THR A 89 -8.33 12.81 -9.29
C THR A 89 -9.16 11.53 -9.47
N LEU A 90 -9.98 11.17 -8.48
CA LEU A 90 -10.82 9.99 -8.53
C LEU A 90 -12.04 10.21 -9.44
N ASN A 91 -12.64 11.41 -9.40
CA ASN A 91 -13.71 11.80 -10.33
C ASN A 91 -13.27 11.75 -11.80
N LEU A 92 -12.01 12.10 -12.10
CA LEU A 92 -11.45 12.04 -13.46
C LEU A 92 -11.19 10.61 -13.95
N LEU A 93 -11.00 9.65 -13.02
CA LEU A 93 -10.85 8.23 -13.33
C LEU A 93 -12.20 7.53 -13.46
N SER A 94 -13.18 7.90 -12.62
CA SER A 94 -14.55 7.37 -12.65
C SER A 94 -15.34 7.83 -13.89
N LEU A 95 -15.11 9.06 -14.36
CA LEU A 95 -15.72 9.61 -15.59
C LEU A 95 -15.09 9.12 -16.91
N ARG A 96 -14.07 8.24 -16.86
CA ARG A 96 -13.30 7.81 -18.03
C ARG A 96 -13.38 6.32 -18.36
N GLY A 97 -14.29 5.59 -17.70
CA GLY A 97 -14.74 4.27 -18.15
C GLY A 97 -15.64 4.39 -19.39
N PRO A 98 -15.66 3.38 -20.28
CA PRO A 98 -16.49 3.38 -21.48
C PRO A 98 -18.00 3.41 -21.19
#